data_AF-F0S2K5-F1
#
_entry.id   AF-F0S2K5-F1
#
_cell.length_a   1.000
_cell.length_b   1.000
_cell.length_c   1.000
_cell.angle_alpha   90.00
_cell.angle_beta   90.00
_cell.angle_gamma   90.00
#
_symmetry.space_group_name_H-M   'P 1'
#
loop_
_entity.id
_entity.type
_entity.pdbx_description
1 polymer ?
#
loop_
_entity_poly.entity_id
_entity_poly.type
_entity_poly.pdbx_seq_one_letter_code
_entity_poly.pdbx_strand_id
1 'polypeptide(L)'
;MNKEKVVIVGVKTPRKEIDTEELKGLIEALGGEVIQIVIQKRKAPSPSTYIGKGKVREIDTQNATLIVAYHTLSYSQKRNLENLTGLPVIDRTEVILEIFARRARTKEAKLQVELAKASYQLSHLRGKGKELSRLGGGIGTRGPGETKTEVEARVLRKKIHKLKKEIEEIEKRYSLVRESRKRKNFITIAVVGYTNVGKSTLVKALTKKDVFIKNIPFATLDVKTGSLYLEDKKVLISDTVGFIRNLPHELIASFKATLGEVKESDILLIVFDVSSKKLEEELKSVKEVLKKLGAWNKPKIFVANKTDCIVDSYEKSQILYTELLGKLPEEDAPTVFISAKFGWGFENLKLEITKFL
;
A
#
# COMPACT_ATOMS: atom_id res chain seq x y z
N MET A 1 -18.47 19.35 8.35
CA MET A 1 -17.04 19.14 8.66
C MET A 1 -16.25 19.70 7.50
N ASN A 2 -15.41 20.72 7.71
CA ASN A 2 -14.56 21.26 6.64
C ASN A 2 -13.61 20.15 6.16
N LYS A 3 -13.60 19.89 4.86
CA LYS A 3 -12.59 19.01 4.24
C LYS A 3 -11.22 19.65 4.40
N GLU A 4 -10.21 18.85 4.70
CA GLU A 4 -8.82 19.34 4.67
C GLU A 4 -8.48 19.77 3.25
N LYS A 5 -8.05 21.01 3.07
CA LYS A 5 -7.66 21.56 1.77
C LYS A 5 -6.17 21.29 1.57
N VAL A 6 -5.84 20.49 0.57
CA VAL A 6 -4.50 19.91 0.40
C VAL A 6 -3.82 20.46 -0.84
N VAL A 7 -2.53 20.80 -0.68
CA VAL A 7 -1.64 21.11 -1.81
C VAL A 7 -0.69 19.95 -2.04
N ILE A 8 -0.68 19.41 -3.27
CA ILE A 8 0.30 18.39 -3.66
C ILE A 8 1.57 19.08 -4.16
N VAL A 9 2.73 18.70 -3.62
CA VAL A 9 4.04 19.15 -4.12
C VAL A 9 4.85 17.99 -4.69
N GLY A 10 5.49 18.20 -5.83
CA GLY A 10 6.25 17.14 -6.52
C GLY A 10 7.45 17.67 -7.30
N VAL A 11 8.52 16.88 -7.35
CA VAL A 11 9.70 17.14 -8.19
C VAL A 11 9.76 16.13 -9.32
N LYS A 12 9.62 16.59 -10.56
CA LYS A 12 9.69 15.72 -11.76
C LYS A 12 11.13 15.67 -12.21
N THR A 13 11.76 14.51 -12.03
CA THR A 13 13.12 14.25 -12.51
C THR A 13 13.08 13.58 -13.88
N PRO A 14 14.13 13.70 -14.72
CA PRO A 14 14.15 13.08 -16.05
C PRO A 14 13.92 11.56 -16.06
N ARG A 15 14.19 10.87 -14.93
CA ARG A 15 14.07 9.41 -14.80
C ARG A 15 12.78 8.94 -14.12
N LYS A 16 11.97 9.86 -13.57
CA LYS A 16 10.77 9.49 -12.80
C LYS A 16 9.58 10.33 -13.23
N GLU A 17 8.53 9.65 -13.64
CA GLU A 17 7.22 10.28 -13.79
C GLU A 17 6.58 10.51 -12.42
N ILE A 18 5.81 11.60 -12.33
CA ILE A 18 4.94 11.87 -11.18
C ILE A 18 3.53 11.55 -11.63
N ASP A 19 2.89 10.65 -10.92
CA ASP A 19 1.49 10.32 -11.11
C ASP A 19 0.66 10.91 -9.97
N THR A 20 0.22 12.15 -10.12
CA THR A 20 -0.54 12.81 -9.04
C THR A 20 -1.94 12.24 -8.86
N GLU A 21 -2.46 11.48 -9.81
CA GLU A 21 -3.84 10.96 -9.74
C GLU A 21 -3.96 9.91 -8.63
N GLU A 22 -2.96 9.04 -8.49
CA GLU A 22 -2.91 8.10 -7.38
C GLU A 22 -2.89 8.82 -6.03
N LEU A 23 -2.01 9.82 -5.88
CA LEU A 23 -1.89 10.55 -4.63
C LEU A 23 -3.15 11.36 -4.31
N LYS A 24 -3.81 11.92 -5.32
CA LYS A 24 -5.12 12.55 -5.19
C LYS A 24 -6.16 11.56 -4.66
N GLY A 25 -6.24 10.36 -5.23
CA GLY A 25 -7.13 9.30 -4.73
C GLY A 25 -6.82 8.88 -3.28
N LEU A 26 -5.55 8.91 -2.86
CA LEU A 26 -5.18 8.68 -1.45
C LEU A 26 -5.67 9.81 -0.53
N ILE A 27 -5.51 11.07 -0.95
CA ILE A 27 -5.96 12.25 -0.19
C ILE A 27 -7.49 12.26 -0.06
N GLU A 28 -8.21 11.98 -1.15
CA GLU A 28 -9.67 11.86 -1.15
C GLU A 28 -10.16 10.74 -0.23
N ALA A 29 -9.42 9.63 -0.13
CA ALA A 29 -9.73 8.55 0.79
C ALA A 29 -9.61 8.94 2.28
N LEU A 30 -8.85 10.00 2.59
CA LEU A 30 -8.80 10.66 3.90
C LEU A 30 -9.85 11.77 4.04
N GLY A 31 -10.69 12.00 3.03
CA GLY A 31 -11.66 13.09 3.02
C GLY A 31 -11.04 14.47 2.79
N GLY A 32 -9.78 14.52 2.32
CA GLY A 32 -9.13 15.74 1.88
C GLY A 32 -9.58 16.14 0.47
N GLU A 33 -9.40 17.41 0.14
CA GLU A 33 -9.69 18.00 -1.15
C GLU A 33 -8.42 18.63 -1.71
N VAL A 34 -7.98 18.18 -2.89
CA VAL A 34 -6.78 18.73 -3.53
C VAL A 34 -7.14 20.05 -4.20
N ILE A 35 -6.70 21.16 -3.62
CA ILE A 35 -6.98 22.51 -4.14
C ILE A 35 -5.90 23.01 -5.11
N GLN A 36 -4.69 22.45 -5.03
CA GLN A 36 -3.57 22.88 -5.86
C GLN A 36 -2.56 21.73 -6.06
N ILE A 37 -1.95 21.69 -7.25
CA ILE A 37 -0.86 20.77 -7.58
C ILE A 37 0.34 21.59 -8.08
N VAL A 38 1.45 21.50 -7.36
CA VAL A 38 2.69 22.24 -7.63
C VAL A 38 3.79 21.26 -8.01
N ILE A 39 4.05 21.14 -9.31
CA ILE A 39 5.11 20.28 -9.85
C ILE A 39 6.28 21.13 -10.34
N GLN A 40 7.50 20.78 -9.93
CA GLN A 40 8.72 21.40 -10.42
C GLN A 40 9.60 20.41 -11.18
N LYS A 41 9.90 20.72 -12.44
CA LYS A 41 10.90 19.98 -13.22
C LYS A 41 12.30 20.34 -12.71
N ARG A 42 13.06 19.36 -12.21
CA ARG A 42 14.45 19.53 -11.73
C ARG A 42 15.25 18.25 -11.95
N LYS A 43 16.58 18.37 -12.06
CA LYS A 43 17.48 17.21 -12.08
C LYS A 43 17.43 16.40 -10.78
N ALA A 44 17.30 17.09 -9.64
CA ALA A 44 17.17 16.48 -8.32
C ALA A 44 16.34 17.38 -7.38
N PRO A 45 15.74 16.81 -6.31
CA PRO A 45 15.09 17.59 -5.26
C PRO A 45 16.04 18.59 -4.60
N SER A 46 15.50 19.72 -4.17
CA SER A 46 16.22 20.69 -3.33
C SER A 46 16.60 20.05 -1.99
N PRO A 47 17.88 20.05 -1.59
CA PRO A 47 18.29 19.49 -0.29
C PRO A 47 17.60 20.18 0.90
N SER A 48 17.26 21.47 0.76
CA SER A 48 16.69 22.26 1.84
C SER A 48 15.16 22.16 1.94
N THR A 49 14.43 22.18 0.82
CA THR A 49 12.97 22.38 0.81
C THR A 49 12.26 21.44 -0.17
N TYR A 50 12.93 20.42 -0.69
CA TYR A 50 12.43 19.48 -1.71
C TYR A 50 12.12 20.11 -3.07
N ILE A 51 11.30 21.15 -3.13
CA ILE A 51 11.14 22.07 -4.26
C ILE A 51 12.00 23.33 -4.06
N GLY A 52 12.25 24.12 -5.10
CA GLY A 52 13.03 25.36 -5.00
C GLY A 52 12.27 26.46 -4.26
N LYS A 53 12.99 27.33 -3.53
CA LYS A 53 12.39 28.41 -2.72
C LYS A 53 11.39 29.30 -3.48
N GLY A 54 11.67 29.62 -4.76
CA GLY A 54 10.73 30.37 -5.60
C GLY A 54 9.40 29.63 -5.80
N LYS A 55 9.47 28.31 -6.00
CA LYS A 55 8.29 27.45 -6.16
C LYS A 55 7.51 27.26 -4.87
N VAL A 56 8.16 27.31 -3.71
CA VAL A 56 7.49 27.31 -2.39
C VAL A 56 6.55 28.51 -2.25
N ARG A 57 6.92 29.68 -2.80
CA ARG A 57 6.09 30.89 -2.75
C ARG A 57 4.83 30.82 -3.62
N GLU A 58 4.76 29.88 -4.55
CA GLU A 58 3.57 29.66 -5.38
C GLU A 58 2.52 28.80 -4.69
N ILE A 59 2.82 28.24 -3.50
CA ILE A 59 1.87 27.46 -2.71
C ILE A 59 0.81 28.40 -2.14
N ASP A 60 -0.46 28.08 -2.35
CA ASP A 60 -1.60 28.79 -1.76
C ASP A 60 -1.71 28.45 -0.27
N THR A 61 -0.96 29.18 0.56
CA THR A 61 -0.97 29.00 2.01
C THR A 61 -2.19 29.58 2.70
N GLN A 62 -3.01 30.38 2.00
CA GLN A 62 -4.20 31.01 2.57
C GLN A 62 -5.38 30.04 2.59
N ASN A 63 -5.53 29.24 1.53
CA ASN A 63 -6.62 28.27 1.44
C ASN A 63 -6.21 26.86 1.89
N ALA A 64 -4.93 26.51 1.82
CA ALA A 64 -4.48 25.18 2.20
C ALA A 64 -4.41 25.00 3.72
N THR A 65 -4.70 23.79 4.16
CA THR A 65 -4.51 23.35 5.55
C THR A 65 -3.38 22.32 5.68
N LEU A 66 -2.93 21.73 4.56
CA LEU A 66 -1.93 20.66 4.56
C LEU A 66 -1.16 20.65 3.23
N ILE A 67 0.15 20.41 3.30
CA ILE A 67 0.98 20.15 2.13
C ILE A 67 1.35 18.67 2.10
N VAL A 68 1.13 18.02 0.96
CA VAL A 68 1.49 16.61 0.75
C VAL A 68 2.56 16.50 -0.33
N ALA A 69 3.74 16.01 0.06
CA ALA A 69 4.81 15.73 -0.88
C ALA A 69 4.65 14.35 -1.53
N TYR A 70 4.80 14.30 -2.86
CA TYR A 70 4.68 13.05 -3.61
C TYR A 70 5.79 12.04 -3.29
N HIS A 71 7.00 12.52 -3.00
CA HIS A 71 8.11 11.67 -2.57
C HIS A 71 8.35 11.83 -1.07
N THR A 72 9.00 10.83 -0.48
CA THR A 72 9.48 10.87 0.91
C THR A 72 10.37 12.08 1.13
N LEU A 73 10.12 12.82 2.20
CA LEU A 73 10.90 14.00 2.58
C LEU A 73 11.96 13.65 3.60
N SER A 74 13.13 14.28 3.52
CA SER A 74 14.02 14.31 4.69
C SER A 74 13.38 15.14 5.81
N TYR A 75 13.78 14.88 7.05
CA TYR A 75 13.35 15.68 8.21
C TYR A 75 13.63 17.17 8.01
N SER A 76 14.79 17.52 7.44
CA SER A 76 15.18 18.91 7.16
C SER A 76 14.28 19.54 6.09
N GLN A 77 13.97 18.82 5.02
CA GLN A 77 13.05 19.28 3.98
C GLN A 77 11.66 19.54 4.53
N LYS A 78 11.13 18.60 5.31
CA LYS A 78 9.83 18.71 5.97
C LYS A 78 9.76 19.95 6.87
N ARG A 79 10.69 20.05 7.83
CA ARG A 79 10.75 21.18 8.77
C ARG A 79 10.92 22.53 8.07
N ASN A 80 11.77 22.60 7.05
CA ASN A 80 11.98 23.85 6.33
C ASN A 80 10.76 24.26 5.51
N LEU A 81 10.03 23.31 4.91
CA LEU A 81 8.77 23.59 4.25
C LEU A 81 7.72 24.08 5.26
N GLU A 82 7.59 23.42 6.41
CA GLU A 82 6.67 23.84 7.49
C GLU A 82 6.99 25.26 7.95
N ASN A 83 8.27 25.56 8.22
CA ASN A 83 8.70 26.90 8.63
C ASN A 83 8.44 27.98 7.58
N LEU A 84 8.60 27.67 6.29
CA LEU A 84 8.43 28.64 5.20
C LEU A 84 6.97 28.87 4.84
N THR A 85 6.11 27.86 5.01
CA THR A 85 4.71 27.90 4.59
C THR A 85 3.74 28.14 5.74
N GLY A 86 4.14 27.86 6.98
CA GLY A 86 3.28 27.90 8.16
C GLY A 86 2.27 26.75 8.21
N LEU A 87 2.35 25.79 7.28
CA LEU A 87 1.42 24.68 7.16
C LEU A 87 2.07 23.37 7.59
N PRO A 88 1.31 22.40 8.14
CA PRO A 88 1.81 21.06 8.33
C PRO A 88 2.17 20.45 6.98
N VAL A 89 3.27 19.70 6.95
CA VAL A 89 3.72 18.99 5.75
C VAL A 89 3.69 17.51 6.07
N ILE A 90 3.24 16.69 5.12
CA ILE A 90 3.41 15.24 5.17
C ILE A 90 3.88 14.74 3.81
N ASP A 91 4.37 13.51 3.74
CA ASP A 91 4.66 12.86 2.47
C ASP A 91 3.68 11.73 2.14
N ARG A 92 3.81 11.18 0.92
CA ARG A 92 3.00 10.06 0.42
C ARG A 92 3.00 8.86 1.35
N THR A 93 4.09 8.56 2.04
CA THR A 93 4.15 7.43 2.98
C THR A 93 3.28 7.71 4.21
N GLU A 94 3.38 8.93 4.75
CA GLU A 94 2.56 9.35 5.90
C GLU A 94 1.06 9.35 5.56
N VAL A 95 0.67 9.79 4.35
CA VAL A 95 -0.72 9.68 3.87
C VAL A 95 -1.20 8.23 3.87
N ILE A 96 -0.39 7.31 3.32
CA ILE A 96 -0.74 5.88 3.28
C ILE A 96 -0.89 5.31 4.70
N LEU A 97 0.04 5.62 5.60
CA LEU A 97 -0.01 5.20 7.00
C LEU A 97 -1.24 5.75 7.73
N GLU A 98 -1.67 6.95 7.39
CA GLU A 98 -2.89 7.56 7.96
C GLU A 98 -4.16 6.88 7.44
N ILE A 99 -4.21 6.54 6.15
CA ILE A 99 -5.32 5.74 5.60
C ILE A 99 -5.40 4.43 6.36
N PHE A 100 -4.27 3.74 6.56
CA PHE A 100 -4.26 2.50 7.33
C PHE A 100 -4.69 2.69 8.77
N ALA A 101 -4.27 3.77 9.44
CA ALA A 101 -4.71 4.05 10.80
C ALA A 101 -6.23 4.19 10.91
N ARG A 102 -6.87 4.86 9.94
CA ARG A 102 -8.33 5.00 9.88
C ARG A 102 -9.06 3.71 9.51
N ARG A 103 -8.38 2.77 8.86
CA ARG A 103 -8.95 1.48 8.40
C ARG A 103 -8.71 0.33 9.38
N ALA A 104 -7.71 0.44 10.26
CA ALA A 104 -7.37 -0.57 11.25
C ALA A 104 -8.47 -0.72 12.30
N ARG A 105 -9.29 -1.79 12.19
CA ARG A 105 -10.34 -2.08 13.17
C ARG A 105 -9.87 -3.02 14.26
N THR A 106 -9.09 -4.04 13.89
CA THR A 106 -8.58 -5.03 14.83
C THR A 106 -7.43 -4.48 15.67
N LYS A 107 -7.22 -5.06 16.86
CA LYS A 107 -6.08 -4.71 17.72
C LYS A 107 -4.75 -4.95 17.00
N GLU A 108 -4.65 -6.05 16.27
CA GLU A 108 -3.45 -6.40 15.50
C GLU A 108 -3.15 -5.37 14.41
N ALA A 109 -4.13 -5.02 13.58
CA ALA A 109 -3.94 -4.02 12.53
C ALA A 109 -3.53 -2.66 13.12
N LYS A 110 -4.11 -2.26 14.26
CA LYS A 110 -3.72 -1.02 14.96
C LYS A 110 -2.27 -1.05 15.41
N LEU A 111 -1.83 -2.16 16.02
CA LEU A 111 -0.43 -2.34 16.44
C LEU A 111 0.53 -2.34 15.25
N GLN A 112 0.18 -2.99 14.14
CA GLN A 112 1.00 -3.00 12.92
C GLN A 112 1.15 -1.60 12.33
N VAL A 113 0.06 -0.83 12.25
CA VAL A 113 0.11 0.56 11.77
C VAL A 113 0.95 1.43 12.70
N GLU A 114 0.82 1.27 14.01
CA GLU A 114 1.62 2.02 14.96
C GLU A 114 3.12 1.66 14.87
N LEU A 115 3.44 0.38 14.67
CA LEU A 115 4.80 -0.09 14.43
C LEU A 115 5.36 0.52 13.13
N ALA A 116 4.55 0.56 12.07
CA ALA A 116 4.91 1.13 10.79
C ALA A 116 5.22 2.63 10.94
N LYS A 117 4.33 3.39 11.59
CA LYS A 117 4.51 4.83 11.88
C LYS A 117 5.78 5.09 12.69
N ALA A 118 5.99 4.36 13.79
CA ALA A 118 7.17 4.54 14.62
C ALA A 118 8.48 4.18 13.89
N SER A 119 8.46 3.12 13.08
CA SER A 119 9.63 2.70 12.27
C SER A 119 9.97 3.72 11.20
N TYR A 120 8.96 4.28 10.54
CA TYR A 120 9.11 5.33 9.54
C TYR A 120 9.71 6.60 10.15
N GLN A 121 9.16 7.06 11.28
CA GLN A 121 9.70 8.21 12.00
C GLN A 121 11.17 8.00 12.40
N LEU A 122 11.51 6.82 12.92
CA LEU A 122 12.87 6.49 13.32
C LEU A 122 13.86 6.50 12.14
N SER A 123 13.48 5.96 10.98
CA SER A 123 14.35 5.93 9.80
C SER A 123 14.64 7.35 9.28
N HIS A 124 13.68 8.26 9.40
CA HIS A 124 13.82 9.65 8.94
C HIS A 124 14.53 10.58 9.95
N LEU A 125 14.59 10.21 11.24
CA LEU A 125 15.38 10.93 12.24
C LEU A 125 16.90 10.71 12.11
N ARG A 126 17.32 9.55 11.58
CA ARG A 126 18.74 9.16 11.45
C ARG A 126 19.57 10.01 10.49
N GLY A 127 18.93 10.83 9.64
CA GLY A 127 19.61 11.77 8.72
C GLY A 127 20.42 12.89 9.41
N LYS A 128 20.35 13.00 10.73
CA LYS A 128 20.97 14.06 11.53
C LYS A 128 22.46 13.89 11.86
N GLY A 129 23.05 12.71 11.66
CA GLY A 129 24.41 12.41 12.15
C GLY A 129 25.52 13.34 11.66
N LYS A 130 25.38 13.95 10.46
CA LYS A 130 26.42 14.84 9.89
C LYS A 130 26.16 16.34 10.04
N GLU A 131 24.91 16.80 10.11
CA GLU A 131 24.60 18.25 10.12
C GLU A 131 24.51 18.84 11.53
N LEU A 132 23.99 18.10 12.51
CA LEU A 132 23.97 18.57 13.92
C LEU A 132 25.36 18.58 14.56
N SER A 133 26.26 17.70 14.10
CA SER A 133 27.66 17.70 14.52
C SER A 133 28.42 18.95 14.05
N ARG A 134 27.98 19.63 12.97
CA ARG A 134 28.63 20.86 12.48
C ARG A 134 28.08 22.13 13.11
N LEU A 135 26.79 22.18 13.45
CA LEU A 135 26.20 23.33 14.17
C LEU A 135 26.62 23.37 15.65
N GLY A 136 27.05 22.26 16.23
CA GLY A 136 27.67 22.20 17.57
C GLY A 136 29.16 22.52 17.62
N GLY A 137 29.79 22.86 16.48
CA GLY A 137 31.22 23.18 16.39
C GLY A 137 31.60 24.60 16.84
N GLY A 138 30.63 25.41 17.29
CA GLY A 138 30.87 26.72 17.88
C GLY A 138 31.26 26.59 19.36
N ILE A 139 32.52 26.89 19.64
CA ILE A 139 33.18 27.17 20.94
C ILE A 139 32.20 27.13 22.14
N GLY A 140 32.17 26.01 22.88
CA GLY A 140 31.66 26.02 24.26
C GLY A 140 30.76 24.89 24.78
N THR A 141 30.45 23.81 24.03
CA THR A 141 29.59 22.72 24.57
C THR A 141 30.30 21.36 24.63
N ARG A 142 31.33 21.28 25.46
CA ARG A 142 31.79 19.99 26.02
C ARG A 142 30.89 19.61 27.20
N GLY A 143 29.84 18.86 26.90
CA GLY A 143 29.03 18.14 27.89
C GLY A 143 28.42 16.88 27.26
N PRO A 144 28.32 15.75 27.98
CA PRO A 144 27.80 14.49 27.47
C PRO A 144 26.25 14.49 27.43
N GLY A 145 25.64 15.53 26.87
CA GLY A 145 24.20 15.65 26.75
C GLY A 145 23.69 14.95 25.49
N GLU A 146 22.85 13.92 25.64
CA GLU A 146 22.14 13.30 24.52
C GLU A 146 21.44 14.41 23.70
N THR A 147 21.64 14.45 22.38
CA THR A 147 20.94 15.41 21.53
C THR A 147 19.43 15.15 21.59
N LYS A 148 18.58 16.18 21.45
CA LYS A 148 17.10 16.02 21.43
C LYS A 148 16.64 14.91 20.47
N THR A 149 17.37 14.73 19.38
CA THR A 149 17.16 13.67 18.38
C THR A 149 17.48 12.27 18.90
N GLU A 150 18.57 12.11 19.65
CA GLU A 150 18.97 10.82 20.20
C GLU A 150 17.99 10.38 21.27
N VAL A 151 17.52 11.31 22.10
CA VAL A 151 16.43 11.07 23.07
C VAL A 151 15.18 10.57 22.33
N GLU A 152 14.74 11.30 21.30
CA GLU A 152 13.56 10.93 20.50
C GLU A 152 13.74 9.58 19.79
N ALA A 153 14.91 9.33 19.18
CA ALA A 153 15.24 8.06 18.55
C ALA A 153 15.25 6.91 19.57
N ARG A 154 15.73 7.14 20.79
CA ARG A 154 15.73 6.14 21.88
C ARG A 154 14.31 5.81 22.31
N VAL A 155 13.44 6.81 22.44
CA VAL A 155 12.01 6.62 22.74
C VAL A 155 11.33 5.79 21.64
N LEU A 156 11.55 6.13 20.37
CA LEU A 156 10.99 5.38 19.24
C LEU A 156 11.52 3.94 19.19
N ARG A 157 12.80 3.69 19.45
CA ARG A 157 13.34 2.32 19.53
C ARG A 157 12.68 1.49 20.62
N LYS A 158 12.51 2.06 21.83
CA LYS A 158 11.80 1.39 22.93
C LYS A 158 10.35 1.06 22.53
N LYS A 159 9.67 2.01 21.89
CA LYS A 159 8.30 1.83 21.39
C LYS A 159 8.22 0.71 20.35
N ILE A 160 9.10 0.73 19.35
CA ILE A 160 9.19 -0.31 18.31
C ILE A 160 9.42 -1.69 18.94
N HIS A 161 10.32 -1.79 19.92
CA HIS A 161 10.61 -3.05 20.60
C HIS A 161 9.38 -3.60 21.33
N LYS A 162 8.66 -2.73 22.06
CA LYS A 162 7.41 -3.09 22.73
C LYS A 162 6.34 -3.57 21.74
N LEU A 163 6.10 -2.79 20.68
CA LEU A 163 5.10 -3.13 19.66
C LEU A 163 5.41 -4.46 18.96
N LYS A 164 6.69 -4.73 18.65
CA LYS A 164 7.10 -6.01 18.05
C LYS A 164 6.79 -7.19 18.97
N LYS A 165 7.07 -7.08 20.27
CA LYS A 165 6.74 -8.13 21.24
C LYS A 165 5.24 -8.40 21.32
N GLU A 166 4.43 -7.34 21.39
CA GLU A 166 2.97 -7.48 21.43
C GLU A 166 2.42 -8.16 20.15
N ILE A 167 2.98 -7.83 18.98
CA ILE A 167 2.61 -8.49 17.71
C ILE A 167 3.03 -9.96 17.73
N GLU A 168 4.24 -10.29 18.20
CA GLU A 168 4.72 -11.67 18.28
C GLU A 168 3.84 -12.54 19.19
N GLU A 169 3.34 -11.99 20.31
CA GLU A 169 2.38 -12.67 21.18
C GLU A 169 1.04 -12.94 20.50
N ILE A 170 0.58 -12.04 19.63
CA ILE A 170 -0.63 -12.22 18.83
C ILE A 170 -0.39 -13.31 17.76
N GLU A 171 0.75 -13.29 17.08
CA GLU A 171 1.13 -14.30 16.08
C GLU A 171 1.15 -15.71 16.69
N LYS A 172 1.69 -15.88 17.90
CA LYS A 172 1.70 -17.16 18.63
C LYS A 172 0.30 -17.70 18.93
N ARG A 173 -0.72 -16.84 19.06
CA ARG A 173 -2.12 -17.32 19.22
C ARG A 173 -2.70 -17.79 17.89
N TYR A 174 -2.33 -17.14 16.79
CA TYR A 174 -2.82 -17.52 15.47
C TYR A 174 -2.14 -18.77 14.91
N SER A 175 -0.89 -19.08 15.29
CA SER A 175 -0.25 -20.34 14.89
C SER A 175 -1.07 -21.57 15.31
N LEU A 176 -1.70 -21.54 16.48
CA LEU A 176 -2.59 -22.62 16.97
C LEU A 176 -3.84 -22.79 16.09
N VAL A 177 -4.46 -21.67 15.68
CA VAL A 177 -5.60 -21.68 14.75
C VAL A 177 -5.16 -22.17 13.36
N ARG A 178 -3.96 -21.79 12.92
CA ARG A 178 -3.38 -22.22 11.64
C ARG A 178 -3.05 -23.71 11.63
N GLU A 179 -2.48 -24.25 12.69
CA GLU A 179 -2.28 -25.69 12.84
C GLU A 179 -3.61 -26.44 12.79
N SER A 180 -4.66 -25.93 13.43
CA SER A 180 -5.98 -26.55 13.33
C SER A 180 -6.55 -26.52 11.90
N ARG A 181 -6.24 -25.52 11.07
CA ARG A 181 -6.65 -25.47 9.66
C ARG A 181 -5.85 -26.47 8.80
N LYS A 182 -4.53 -26.53 8.98
CA LYS A 182 -3.66 -27.52 8.30
C LYS A 182 -4.10 -28.95 8.63
N ARG A 183 -4.45 -29.23 9.88
CA ARG A 183 -4.99 -30.54 10.32
C ARG A 183 -6.34 -30.91 9.66
N LYS A 184 -7.08 -29.93 9.12
CA LYS A 184 -8.38 -30.14 8.44
C LYS A 184 -8.28 -30.17 6.91
N ASN A 185 -7.07 -30.10 6.33
CA ASN A 185 -6.83 -30.13 4.87
C ASN A 185 -7.66 -29.12 4.05
N PHE A 186 -8.00 -27.96 4.63
CA PHE A 186 -8.66 -26.90 3.85
C PHE A 186 -7.67 -26.26 2.88
N ILE A 187 -8.05 -26.19 1.61
CA ILE A 187 -7.31 -25.45 0.60
C ILE A 187 -7.55 -23.95 0.81
N THR A 188 -6.48 -23.17 0.75
CA THR A 188 -6.46 -21.75 1.07
C THR A 188 -6.00 -20.93 -0.13
N ILE A 189 -6.74 -19.86 -0.41
CA ILE A 189 -6.50 -18.97 -1.54
C ILE A 189 -6.31 -17.55 -1.02
N ALA A 190 -5.21 -16.90 -1.39
CA ALA A 190 -5.00 -15.50 -1.11
C ALA A 190 -5.27 -14.64 -2.36
N VAL A 191 -6.15 -13.65 -2.23
CA VAL A 191 -6.44 -12.69 -3.29
C VAL A 191 -5.52 -11.49 -3.14
N VAL A 192 -4.61 -11.30 -4.10
CA VAL A 192 -3.57 -10.26 -4.10
C VAL A 192 -3.69 -9.39 -5.35
N GLY A 193 -3.11 -8.19 -5.33
CA GLY A 193 -3.22 -7.26 -6.44
C GLY A 193 -3.12 -5.80 -6.01
N TYR A 194 -3.02 -4.90 -6.99
CA TYR A 194 -2.88 -3.47 -6.75
C TYR A 194 -4.11 -2.89 -6.00
N THR A 195 -3.99 -1.74 -5.35
CA THR A 195 -5.15 -1.10 -4.73
C THR A 195 -6.19 -0.77 -5.80
N ASN A 196 -7.47 -0.86 -5.43
CA ASN A 196 -8.59 -0.51 -6.30
C ASN A 196 -8.82 -1.37 -7.57
N VAL A 197 -8.17 -2.53 -7.67
CA VAL A 197 -8.42 -3.51 -8.75
C VAL A 197 -9.68 -4.37 -8.54
N GLY A 198 -10.39 -4.22 -7.41
CA GLY A 198 -11.63 -4.95 -7.12
C GLY A 198 -11.49 -6.26 -6.33
N LYS A 199 -10.38 -6.49 -5.62
CA LYS A 199 -10.17 -7.68 -4.77
C LYS A 199 -11.32 -7.96 -3.80
N SER A 200 -11.72 -6.96 -3.02
CA SER A 200 -12.80 -7.10 -2.03
C SER A 200 -14.15 -7.38 -2.69
N THR A 201 -14.40 -6.80 -3.87
CA THR A 201 -15.58 -7.08 -4.69
C THR A 201 -15.59 -8.52 -5.15
N LEU A 202 -14.45 -9.03 -5.64
CA LEU A 202 -14.31 -10.43 -6.05
C LEU A 202 -14.55 -11.39 -4.88
N VAL A 203 -13.90 -11.16 -3.73
CA VAL A 203 -14.07 -12.02 -2.55
C VAL A 203 -15.52 -12.01 -2.07
N LYS A 204 -16.18 -10.84 -2.05
CA LYS A 204 -17.61 -10.75 -1.72
C LYS A 204 -18.44 -11.60 -2.67
N ALA A 205 -18.22 -11.42 -3.96
CA ALA A 205 -19.05 -12.05 -4.98
C ALA A 205 -18.86 -13.57 -5.02
N LEU A 206 -17.63 -14.07 -4.75
CA LEU A 206 -17.34 -15.49 -4.61
C LEU A 206 -17.88 -16.10 -3.31
N THR A 207 -17.83 -15.36 -2.19
CA THR A 207 -18.15 -15.92 -0.86
C THR A 207 -19.57 -15.60 -0.39
N LYS A 208 -20.33 -14.80 -1.16
CA LYS A 208 -21.68 -14.29 -0.83
C LYS A 208 -21.78 -13.59 0.54
N LYS A 209 -20.65 -13.12 1.11
CA LYS A 209 -20.62 -12.39 2.39
C LYS A 209 -20.70 -10.89 2.18
N ASP A 210 -21.38 -10.18 3.07
CA ASP A 210 -21.40 -8.71 3.06
C ASP A 210 -20.05 -8.10 3.46
N VAL A 211 -19.18 -7.94 2.47
CA VAL A 211 -17.97 -7.13 2.58
C VAL A 211 -18.33 -5.68 2.29
N PHE A 212 -17.94 -4.77 3.18
CA PHE A 212 -18.01 -3.32 2.96
C PHE A 212 -17.09 -2.93 1.80
N ILE A 213 -17.64 -2.51 0.66
CA ILE A 213 -16.90 -2.14 -0.54
C ILE A 213 -17.02 -0.62 -0.73
N LYS A 214 -15.88 0.04 -0.88
CA LYS A 214 -15.79 1.42 -1.40
C LYS A 214 -14.66 1.48 -2.42
N ASN A 215 -14.88 2.25 -3.49
CA ASN A 215 -13.90 2.54 -4.55
C ASN A 215 -12.84 3.53 -4.03
N ILE A 216 -12.05 3.09 -3.04
CA ILE A 216 -11.02 3.87 -2.37
C ILE A 216 -9.77 3.00 -2.16
N PRO A 217 -8.56 3.58 -2.25
CA PRO A 217 -7.34 2.88 -1.89
C PRO A 217 -7.40 2.29 -0.48
N PHE A 218 -6.80 1.10 -0.31
CA PHE A 218 -6.72 0.39 0.97
C PHE A 218 -8.08 0.14 1.67
N ALA A 219 -9.12 -0.16 0.88
CA ALA A 219 -10.44 -0.54 1.40
C ALA A 219 -10.39 -1.70 2.43
N THR A 220 -9.43 -2.61 2.29
CA THR A 220 -9.19 -3.73 3.21
C THR A 220 -7.79 -3.64 3.82
N LEU A 221 -7.73 -3.63 5.16
CA LEU A 221 -6.51 -3.76 5.96
C LEU A 221 -6.51 -5.03 6.81
N ASP A 222 -7.66 -5.37 7.39
CA ASP A 222 -7.86 -6.62 8.11
C ASP A 222 -8.10 -7.77 7.11
N VAL A 223 -7.38 -8.89 7.25
CA VAL A 223 -7.58 -10.08 6.40
C VAL A 223 -8.99 -10.61 6.63
N LYS A 224 -9.78 -10.73 5.56
CA LYS A 224 -11.13 -11.30 5.62
C LYS A 224 -11.17 -12.64 4.93
N THR A 225 -11.36 -13.71 5.71
CA THR A 225 -11.53 -15.06 5.17
C THR A 225 -13.02 -15.40 4.99
N GLY A 226 -13.39 -15.72 3.77
CA GLY A 226 -14.66 -16.35 3.42
C GLY A 226 -14.46 -17.81 3.02
N SER A 227 -15.57 -18.52 2.85
CA SER A 227 -15.57 -19.87 2.31
C SER A 227 -16.24 -19.85 0.94
N LEU A 228 -15.57 -20.46 -0.04
CA LEU A 228 -16.12 -20.81 -1.33
C LEU A 228 -16.32 -22.33 -1.34
N TYR A 229 -17.48 -22.79 -1.80
CA TYR A 229 -17.71 -24.21 -2.04
C TYR A 229 -17.51 -24.46 -3.54
N LEU A 230 -16.57 -25.34 -3.86
CA LEU A 230 -16.28 -25.80 -5.21
C LEU A 230 -16.59 -27.29 -5.23
N GLU A 231 -17.66 -27.66 -5.94
CA GLU A 231 -18.22 -29.01 -5.90
C GLU A 231 -18.46 -29.41 -4.43
N ASP A 232 -17.81 -30.47 -3.95
CA ASP A 232 -17.91 -30.95 -2.56
C ASP A 232 -16.76 -30.47 -1.65
N LYS A 233 -15.82 -29.67 -2.17
CA LYS A 233 -14.67 -29.16 -1.41
C LYS A 233 -14.93 -27.74 -0.90
N LYS A 234 -14.67 -27.54 0.41
CA LYS A 234 -14.68 -26.22 1.03
C LYS A 234 -13.31 -25.56 0.90
N VAL A 235 -13.26 -24.45 0.18
CA VAL A 235 -12.05 -23.65 -0.03
C VAL A 235 -12.16 -22.34 0.77
N LEU A 236 -11.06 -21.93 1.40
CA LEU A 236 -10.99 -20.68 2.15
C LEU A 236 -10.37 -19.60 1.27
N ILE A 237 -11.04 -18.46 1.12
CA ILE A 237 -10.55 -17.33 0.33
C ILE A 237 -10.33 -16.14 1.25
N SER A 238 -9.12 -15.61 1.26
CA SER A 238 -8.71 -14.48 2.09
C SER A 238 -8.50 -13.22 1.23
N ASP A 239 -9.25 -12.14 1.53
CA ASP A 239 -9.00 -10.79 1.01
C ASP A 239 -7.78 -10.20 1.71
N THR A 240 -6.81 -9.71 0.93
CA THR A 240 -5.54 -9.19 1.44
C THR A 240 -5.38 -7.69 1.18
N VAL A 241 -4.41 -7.09 1.85
CA VAL A 241 -4.09 -5.66 1.68
C VAL A 241 -3.67 -5.39 0.23
N GLY A 242 -4.25 -4.37 -0.38
CA GLY A 242 -3.86 -3.98 -1.73
C GLY A 242 -2.46 -3.40 -1.80
N PHE A 243 -1.73 -3.74 -2.86
CA PHE A 243 -0.38 -3.21 -3.08
C PHE A 243 -0.41 -1.85 -3.76
N ILE A 244 0.61 -1.04 -3.48
CA ILE A 244 0.82 0.26 -4.13
C ILE A 244 2.27 0.37 -4.62
N ARG A 245 2.52 1.24 -5.59
CA ARG A 245 3.86 1.54 -6.10
C ARG A 245 4.76 2.04 -4.99
N ASN A 246 5.99 1.56 -4.96
CA ASN A 246 7.02 2.00 -4.02
C ASN A 246 6.53 1.93 -2.56
N LEU A 247 5.88 0.82 -2.18
CA LEU A 247 5.58 0.53 -0.78
C LEU A 247 6.87 0.66 0.06
N PRO A 248 6.88 1.53 1.08
CA PRO A 248 8.03 1.67 1.97
C PRO A 248 8.38 0.33 2.63
N HIS A 249 9.68 0.07 2.81
CA HIS A 249 10.16 -1.19 3.38
C HIS A 249 9.64 -1.40 4.82
N GLU A 250 9.51 -0.32 5.57
CA GLU A 250 8.95 -0.32 6.93
C GLU A 250 7.49 -0.79 6.94
N LEU A 251 6.76 -0.47 5.88
CA LEU A 251 5.37 -0.84 5.71
C LEU A 251 5.25 -2.34 5.39
N ILE A 252 6.06 -2.85 4.46
CA ILE A 252 6.12 -4.30 4.20
C ILE A 252 6.52 -5.09 5.45
N ALA A 253 7.48 -4.58 6.23
CA ALA A 253 7.97 -5.23 7.45
C ALA A 253 6.92 -5.29 8.57
N SER A 254 6.09 -4.26 8.70
CA SER A 254 5.02 -4.20 9.71
C SER A 254 3.78 -4.99 9.32
N PHE A 255 3.47 -5.09 8.03
CA PHE A 255 2.40 -5.93 7.50
C PHE A 255 2.84 -7.38 7.22
N LYS A 256 4.02 -7.83 7.68
CA LYS A 256 4.47 -9.21 7.49
C LYS A 256 3.50 -10.25 8.05
N ALA A 257 2.85 -9.98 9.19
CA ALA A 257 1.93 -10.95 9.79
C ALA A 257 0.63 -11.07 8.98
N THR A 258 0.10 -9.94 8.50
CA THR A 258 -1.10 -9.84 7.65
C THR A 258 -0.83 -10.35 6.23
N LEU A 259 0.38 -10.15 5.70
CA LEU A 259 0.87 -10.76 4.45
C LEU A 259 1.31 -12.22 4.65
N GLY A 260 1.37 -12.71 5.89
CA GLY A 260 1.66 -14.09 6.21
C GLY A 260 0.64 -15.04 5.59
N GLU A 261 -0.63 -14.62 5.47
CA GLU A 261 -1.67 -15.40 4.79
C GLU A 261 -1.32 -15.64 3.30
N VAL A 262 -0.69 -14.66 2.63
CA VAL A 262 -0.20 -14.81 1.25
C VAL A 262 0.95 -15.83 1.19
N LYS A 263 1.80 -15.87 2.21
CA LYS A 263 2.91 -16.83 2.31
C LYS A 263 2.45 -18.23 2.72
N GLU A 264 1.33 -18.38 3.39
CA GLU A 264 0.80 -19.69 3.79
C GLU A 264 -0.26 -20.24 2.83
N SER A 265 -0.83 -19.42 1.94
CA SER A 265 -1.87 -19.87 1.00
C SER A 265 -1.37 -20.91 0.00
N ASP A 266 -2.22 -21.84 -0.40
CA ASP A 266 -1.88 -22.84 -1.40
C ASP A 266 -1.87 -22.23 -2.81
N ILE A 267 -2.81 -21.32 -3.08
CA ILE A 267 -2.98 -20.67 -4.39
C ILE A 267 -3.03 -19.14 -4.23
N LEU A 268 -2.48 -18.42 -5.21
CA LEU A 268 -2.61 -16.98 -5.35
C LEU A 268 -3.59 -16.60 -6.47
N LEU A 269 -4.57 -15.75 -6.19
CA LEU A 269 -5.34 -15.06 -7.21
C LEU A 269 -4.76 -13.64 -7.37
N ILE A 270 -4.06 -13.40 -8.48
CA ILE A 270 -3.45 -12.11 -8.78
C ILE A 270 -4.44 -11.28 -9.60
N VAL A 271 -5.19 -10.41 -8.92
CA VAL A 271 -6.20 -9.56 -9.54
C VAL A 271 -5.57 -8.27 -10.07
N PHE A 272 -5.88 -7.93 -11.30
CA PHE A 272 -5.48 -6.67 -11.92
C PHE A 272 -6.63 -6.03 -12.70
N ASP A 273 -6.54 -4.74 -12.94
CA ASP A 273 -7.53 -3.97 -13.68
C ASP A 273 -7.13 -3.90 -15.16
N VAL A 274 -7.90 -4.54 -16.04
CA VAL A 274 -7.60 -4.56 -17.49
C VAL A 274 -7.74 -3.16 -18.11
N SER A 275 -8.57 -2.29 -17.53
CA SER A 275 -8.78 -0.92 -18.01
C SER A 275 -7.65 0.04 -17.61
N SER A 276 -6.73 -0.39 -16.74
CA SER A 276 -5.63 0.46 -16.29
C SER A 276 -4.63 0.70 -17.42
N LYS A 277 -4.42 1.97 -17.77
CA LYS A 277 -3.35 2.41 -18.67
C LYS A 277 -1.95 2.08 -18.15
N LYS A 278 -1.81 1.71 -16.87
CA LYS A 278 -0.54 1.46 -16.21
C LYS A 278 -0.40 0.03 -15.68
N LEU A 279 -1.12 -0.89 -16.31
CA LEU A 279 -1.21 -2.29 -15.94
C LEU A 279 0.16 -2.95 -15.73
N GLU A 280 1.10 -2.77 -16.66
CA GLU A 280 2.43 -3.38 -16.59
C GLU A 280 3.20 -2.96 -15.35
N GLU A 281 3.15 -1.67 -15.01
CA GLU A 281 3.83 -1.11 -13.83
C GLU A 281 3.19 -1.59 -12.52
N GLU A 282 1.86 -1.72 -12.50
CA GLU A 282 1.12 -2.27 -11.37
C GLU A 282 1.46 -3.74 -11.15
N LEU A 283 1.43 -4.56 -12.20
CA LEU A 283 1.79 -5.98 -12.15
C LEU A 283 3.26 -6.17 -11.75
N LYS A 284 4.17 -5.35 -12.27
CA LYS A 284 5.59 -5.37 -11.86
C LYS A 284 5.74 -5.05 -10.38
N SER A 285 5.01 -4.05 -9.87
CA SER A 285 5.01 -3.71 -8.44
C SER A 285 4.50 -4.88 -7.59
N VAL A 286 3.42 -5.55 -8.03
CA VAL A 286 2.87 -6.73 -7.35
C VAL A 286 3.90 -7.88 -7.34
N LYS A 287 4.56 -8.14 -8.47
CA LYS A 287 5.62 -9.15 -8.60
C LYS A 287 6.78 -8.89 -7.65
N GLU A 288 7.26 -7.66 -7.57
CA GLU A 288 8.36 -7.29 -6.66
C GLU A 288 7.99 -7.51 -5.19
N VAL A 289 6.77 -7.15 -4.78
CA VAL A 289 6.28 -7.38 -3.42
C VAL A 289 6.16 -8.87 -3.11
N LEU A 290 5.55 -9.66 -4.01
CA LEU A 290 5.41 -11.11 -3.83
C LEU A 290 6.76 -11.84 -3.81
N LYS A 291 7.75 -11.39 -4.59
CA LYS A 291 9.13 -11.91 -4.53
C LYS A 291 9.78 -11.62 -3.18
N LYS A 292 9.65 -10.39 -2.66
CA LYS A 292 10.17 -10.02 -1.32
C LYS A 292 9.52 -10.84 -0.19
N LEU A 293 8.27 -11.27 -0.38
CA LEU A 293 7.56 -12.13 0.57
C LEU A 293 7.88 -13.63 0.40
N GLY A 294 8.58 -14.01 -0.68
CA GLY A 294 8.84 -15.41 -1.02
C GLY A 294 7.61 -16.18 -1.49
N ALA A 295 6.55 -15.49 -1.94
CA ALA A 295 5.29 -16.09 -2.37
C ALA A 295 5.15 -16.21 -3.89
N TRP A 296 6.06 -15.60 -4.67
CA TRP A 296 5.94 -15.51 -6.13
C TRP A 296 5.90 -16.87 -6.85
N ASN A 297 6.63 -17.88 -6.36
CA ASN A 297 6.77 -19.18 -7.03
C ASN A 297 5.60 -20.15 -6.74
N LYS A 298 4.56 -19.69 -6.05
CA LYS A 298 3.38 -20.49 -5.76
C LYS A 298 2.49 -20.68 -6.98
N PRO A 299 1.61 -21.70 -6.98
CA PRO A 299 0.49 -21.78 -7.90
C PRO A 299 -0.28 -20.45 -7.92
N LYS A 300 -0.48 -19.89 -9.10
CA LYS A 300 -1.09 -18.57 -9.25
C LYS A 300 -2.00 -18.53 -10.46
N ILE A 301 -3.09 -17.80 -10.34
CA ILE A 301 -4.04 -17.51 -11.42
C ILE A 301 -4.09 -16.00 -11.58
N PHE A 302 -3.88 -15.53 -12.80
CA PHE A 302 -4.02 -14.14 -13.17
C PHE A 302 -5.50 -13.83 -13.41
N VAL A 303 -6.04 -12.84 -12.70
CA VAL A 303 -7.46 -12.50 -12.76
C VAL A 303 -7.61 -11.09 -13.33
N ALA A 304 -7.95 -11.05 -14.62
CA ALA A 304 -8.19 -9.84 -15.40
C ALA A 304 -9.57 -9.27 -15.06
N ASN A 305 -9.63 -8.31 -14.14
CA ASN A 305 -10.89 -7.74 -13.66
C ASN A 305 -11.25 -6.42 -14.35
N LYS A 306 -12.54 -6.03 -14.23
CA LYS A 306 -13.15 -4.83 -14.85
C LYS A 306 -13.22 -4.90 -16.37
N THR A 307 -13.42 -6.08 -16.93
CA THR A 307 -13.62 -6.25 -18.37
C THR A 307 -14.82 -5.47 -18.90
N ASP A 308 -15.83 -5.22 -18.05
CA ASP A 308 -16.99 -4.39 -18.34
C ASP A 308 -16.67 -2.92 -18.69
N CYS A 309 -15.45 -2.45 -18.39
CA CYS A 309 -15.01 -1.12 -18.77
C CYS A 309 -14.45 -1.03 -20.20
N ILE A 310 -14.23 -2.19 -20.85
CA ILE A 310 -13.63 -2.28 -22.20
C ILE A 310 -14.60 -2.95 -23.18
N VAL A 311 -15.35 -3.95 -22.72
CA VAL A 311 -16.29 -4.72 -23.55
C VAL A 311 -17.70 -4.69 -22.96
N ASP A 312 -18.69 -4.59 -23.85
CA ASP A 312 -20.10 -4.52 -23.48
C ASP A 312 -20.72 -5.90 -23.15
N SER A 313 -20.06 -7.01 -23.52
CA SER A 313 -20.52 -8.37 -23.21
C SER A 313 -19.37 -9.31 -22.87
N TYR A 314 -19.68 -10.37 -22.12
CA TYR A 314 -18.68 -11.36 -21.72
C TYR A 314 -18.10 -12.14 -22.90
N GLU A 315 -18.87 -12.41 -23.97
CA GLU A 315 -18.35 -13.17 -25.13
C GLU A 315 -17.20 -12.42 -25.82
N LYS A 316 -17.24 -11.09 -25.83
CA LYS A 316 -16.19 -10.24 -26.40
C LYS A 316 -14.92 -10.17 -25.53
N SER A 317 -14.95 -10.70 -24.31
CA SER A 317 -13.77 -10.71 -23.43
C SER A 317 -12.59 -11.48 -24.01
N GLN A 318 -12.83 -12.41 -24.95
CA GLN A 318 -11.77 -13.13 -25.65
C GLN A 318 -10.84 -12.21 -26.46
N ILE A 319 -11.35 -11.09 -26.97
CA ILE A 319 -10.57 -10.11 -27.74
C ILE A 319 -9.48 -9.47 -26.87
N LEU A 320 -9.71 -9.39 -25.55
CA LEU A 320 -8.78 -8.81 -24.59
C LEU A 320 -7.53 -9.65 -24.37
N TYR A 321 -7.53 -10.95 -24.72
CA TYR A 321 -6.31 -11.76 -24.68
C TYR A 321 -5.22 -11.17 -25.57
N THR A 322 -5.60 -10.70 -26.77
CA THR A 322 -4.65 -10.10 -27.71
C THR A 322 -4.06 -8.79 -27.16
N GLU A 323 -4.86 -8.02 -26.41
CA GLU A 323 -4.41 -6.77 -25.79
C GLU A 323 -3.50 -6.98 -24.56
N LEU A 324 -3.52 -8.17 -23.98
CA LEU A 324 -2.73 -8.55 -22.80
C LEU A 324 -1.47 -9.35 -23.14
N LEU A 325 -1.35 -9.86 -24.37
CA LEU A 325 -0.12 -10.49 -24.87
C LEU A 325 1.09 -9.55 -24.64
N GLY A 326 2.13 -10.07 -23.99
CA GLY A 326 3.34 -9.32 -23.63
C GLY A 326 3.24 -8.39 -22.41
N LYS A 327 2.04 -8.13 -21.86
CA LYS A 327 1.86 -7.31 -20.64
C LYS A 327 1.90 -8.13 -19.35
N LEU A 328 1.64 -9.43 -19.45
CA LEU A 328 1.65 -10.32 -18.30
C LEU A 328 3.08 -10.72 -17.90
N PRO A 329 3.39 -10.74 -16.60
CA PRO A 329 4.74 -11.04 -16.13
C PRO A 329 5.16 -12.51 -16.27
N GLU A 330 4.20 -13.41 -16.51
CA GLU A 330 4.36 -14.85 -16.80
C GLU A 330 3.21 -15.29 -17.69
N GLU A 331 3.54 -15.82 -18.87
CA GLU A 331 2.54 -16.25 -19.87
C GLU A 331 2.04 -17.68 -19.62
N ASP A 332 2.81 -18.50 -18.89
CA ASP A 332 2.48 -19.90 -18.61
C ASP A 332 1.40 -20.07 -17.52
N ALA A 333 1.09 -19.01 -16.78
CA ALA A 333 0.10 -19.05 -15.72
C ALA A 333 -1.31 -18.78 -16.28
N PRO A 334 -2.35 -19.51 -15.82
CA PRO A 334 -3.69 -19.35 -16.33
C PRO A 334 -4.21 -17.93 -16.07
N THR A 335 -4.83 -17.33 -17.08
CA THR A 335 -5.44 -16.00 -17.00
C THR A 335 -6.94 -16.11 -17.20
N VAL A 336 -7.73 -15.53 -16.29
CA VAL A 336 -9.19 -15.54 -16.33
C VAL A 336 -9.73 -14.12 -16.37
N PHE A 337 -10.61 -13.86 -17.33
CA PHE A 337 -11.29 -12.58 -17.53
C PHE A 337 -12.58 -12.54 -16.72
N ILE A 338 -12.75 -11.51 -15.91
CA ILE A 338 -13.92 -11.33 -15.06
C ILE A 338 -14.40 -9.87 -15.01
N SER A 339 -15.68 -9.72 -14.69
CA SER A 339 -16.19 -8.50 -14.10
C SER A 339 -16.74 -8.82 -12.73
N ALA A 340 -16.01 -8.44 -11.68
CA ALA A 340 -16.46 -8.64 -10.30
C ALA A 340 -17.76 -7.88 -9.98
N LYS A 341 -18.07 -6.82 -10.75
CA LYS A 341 -19.29 -6.02 -10.60
C LYS A 341 -20.52 -6.74 -11.17
N PHE A 342 -20.38 -7.32 -12.35
CA PHE A 342 -21.49 -8.00 -13.05
C PHE A 342 -21.50 -9.51 -12.86
N GLY A 343 -20.49 -10.08 -12.18
CA GLY A 343 -20.37 -11.52 -11.96
C GLY A 343 -19.87 -12.31 -13.17
N TRP A 344 -19.34 -11.63 -14.19
CA TRP A 344 -18.87 -12.29 -15.42
C TRP A 344 -17.62 -13.12 -15.16
N GLY A 345 -17.52 -14.27 -15.84
CA GLY A 345 -16.34 -15.14 -15.83
C GLY A 345 -16.07 -15.89 -14.53
N PHE A 346 -16.98 -15.86 -13.57
CA PHE A 346 -16.81 -16.55 -12.29
C PHE A 346 -16.81 -18.06 -12.43
N GLU A 347 -17.63 -18.64 -13.31
CA GLU A 347 -17.64 -20.09 -13.54
C GLU A 347 -16.28 -20.55 -14.09
N ASN A 348 -15.70 -19.81 -15.05
CA ASN A 348 -14.36 -20.08 -15.55
C ASN A 348 -13.30 -19.93 -14.46
N LEU A 349 -13.41 -18.92 -13.59
CA LEU A 349 -12.49 -18.76 -12.46
C LEU A 349 -12.59 -19.93 -11.48
N LYS A 350 -13.80 -20.38 -11.17
CA LYS A 350 -14.02 -21.56 -10.30
C LYS A 350 -13.44 -22.82 -10.92
N LEU A 351 -13.66 -23.05 -12.21
CA LEU A 351 -13.10 -24.19 -12.95
C LEU A 351 -11.56 -24.19 -12.92
N GLU A 352 -10.92 -23.05 -13.17
CA GLU A 352 -9.47 -22.94 -13.07
C GLU A 352 -8.97 -23.20 -11.65
N ILE A 353 -9.65 -22.69 -10.62
CA ILE A 353 -9.31 -23.00 -9.23
C ILE A 353 -9.41 -24.51 -8.97
N THR A 354 -10.47 -25.17 -9.44
CA THR A 354 -10.68 -26.62 -9.27
C THR A 354 -9.53 -27.45 -9.86
N LYS A 355 -8.89 -27.02 -10.95
CA LYS A 355 -7.74 -27.73 -11.53
C LYS A 355 -6.52 -27.79 -10.60
N PHE A 356 -6.44 -26.92 -9.59
CA PHE A 356 -5.39 -26.91 -8.58
C PHE A 356 -5.80 -27.63 -7.27
N LEU A 357 -7.05 -28.12 -7.16
CA LEU A 357 -7.58 -28.84 -5.99
C LEU A 357 -7.51 -30.36 -6.17
#